data_AF-A0A132CFP6-F1
#
_entry.id   AF-A0A132CFP6-F1
#
_cell.length_a   1.000
_cell.length_b   1.000
_cell.length_c   1.000
_cell.angle_alpha   90.00
_cell.angle_beta   90.00
_cell.angle_gamma   90.00
#
_symmetry.space_group_name_H-M   'P 1'
#
loop_
_entity.id
_entity.type
_entity.pdbx_description
1 polymer ?
#
loop_
_entity_poly.entity_id
_entity_poly.type
_entity_poly.pdbx_seq_one_letter_code
_entity_poly.pdbx_strand_id
1 'polypeptide(L)'
;MIHPEDAKTIPLPLEVVTKKRGRGRPRKEDGALTNAQRQAAYRERRKASGNPVTVTKNIPPAVDAYDELVMENERLREELAQLRRDLEASKRKAIDPQRSRASVVHEVDWVRRVVRLPIHASKDYERRRFSFTVDQRAHFALDRLAVDAGLSKAEVVERLAYWADELMLGAFEYDTDGFNRYLDRGRNEK
;
A
#
# COMPACT_ATOMS: atom_id res chain seq x y z
N MET A 1 41.14 -71.49 65.48
CA MET A 1 41.67 -70.30 66.17
C MET A 1 43.10 -70.12 65.70
N ILE A 2 43.37 -69.12 64.85
CA ILE A 2 44.74 -68.73 64.50
C ILE A 2 45.22 -67.84 65.64
N HIS A 3 46.33 -68.23 66.26
CA HIS A 3 46.92 -67.55 67.41
C HIS A 3 47.41 -66.15 67.05
N PRO A 4 47.30 -65.21 67.99
CA PRO A 4 47.69 -63.82 67.78
C PRO A 4 49.22 -63.73 67.84
N GLU A 5 49.78 -62.73 67.16
CA GLU A 5 51.15 -62.21 67.34
C GLU A 5 52.23 -62.56 66.30
N ASP A 6 51.89 -63.19 65.17
CA ASP A 6 52.73 -63.17 63.95
C ASP A 6 51.90 -62.67 62.77
N ALA A 7 52.16 -61.45 62.29
CA ALA A 7 53.09 -61.21 61.19
C ALA A 7 52.51 -61.70 59.85
N LYS A 8 52.24 -60.76 58.93
CA LYS A 8 52.55 -60.83 57.49
C LYS A 8 51.82 -59.72 56.76
N THR A 9 52.62 -58.80 56.24
CA THR A 9 52.55 -58.40 54.83
C THR A 9 51.16 -58.05 54.33
N ILE A 10 50.87 -56.74 54.22
CA ILE A 10 49.71 -56.25 53.46
C ILE A 10 49.81 -56.86 52.05
N PRO A 11 48.85 -57.72 51.64
CA PRO A 11 48.89 -58.33 50.32
C PRO A 11 48.56 -57.24 49.30
N LEU A 12 49.54 -56.92 48.44
CA LEU A 12 49.28 -56.12 47.25
C LEU A 12 48.28 -56.90 46.36
N PRO A 13 47.19 -56.28 45.89
CA PRO A 13 46.31 -56.94 44.95
C PRO A 13 47.08 -57.25 43.67
N LEU A 14 47.29 -58.55 43.42
CA LEU A 14 47.73 -59.12 42.15
C LEU A 14 46.61 -59.00 41.12
N GLU A 15 46.26 -57.77 40.74
CA GLU A 15 45.47 -57.52 39.53
C GLU A 15 46.42 -57.26 38.37
N VAL A 16 46.58 -58.35 37.61
CA VAL A 16 47.19 -58.50 36.30
C VAL A 16 47.10 -57.23 35.45
N VAL A 17 48.26 -56.60 35.23
CA VAL A 17 48.46 -55.62 34.16
C VAL A 17 48.36 -56.35 32.82
N THR A 18 47.16 -56.62 32.32
CA THR A 18 46.98 -57.03 30.91
C THR A 18 45.65 -56.55 30.32
N LYS A 19 45.51 -55.26 30.07
CA LYS A 19 44.75 -54.80 28.89
C LYS A 19 45.51 -53.66 28.21
N LYS A 20 46.27 -54.00 27.18
CA LYS A 20 46.84 -53.03 26.23
C LYS A 20 45.71 -52.17 25.68
N ARG A 21 45.74 -50.85 25.93
CA ARG A 21 44.85 -49.89 25.28
C ARG A 21 45.21 -49.85 23.80
N GLY A 22 44.29 -50.26 22.92
CA GLY A 22 44.47 -50.10 21.48
C GLY A 22 44.67 -48.62 21.13
N ARG A 23 45.58 -48.32 20.20
CA ARG A 23 45.75 -46.95 19.70
C ARG A 23 44.49 -46.54 18.93
N GLY A 24 43.84 -45.47 19.36
CA GLY A 24 42.63 -44.94 18.74
C GLY A 24 41.92 -43.92 19.63
N ARG A 25 41.03 -43.10 19.04
CA ARG A 25 40.27 -42.06 19.74
C ARG A 25 39.32 -42.70 20.76
N PRO A 26 39.14 -42.13 21.97
CA PRO A 26 38.20 -42.65 22.97
C PRO A 26 36.81 -42.85 22.37
N ARG A 27 36.20 -44.01 22.60
CA ARG A 27 34.81 -44.27 22.23
C ARG A 27 33.94 -43.36 23.11
N LYS A 28 33.03 -42.58 22.51
CA LYS A 28 32.07 -41.79 23.30
C LYS A 28 31.16 -42.77 24.05
N GLU A 29 31.28 -42.85 25.36
CA GLU A 29 30.53 -43.80 26.18
C GLU A 29 29.09 -43.36 26.46
N ASP A 30 28.78 -42.05 26.35
CA ASP A 30 27.44 -41.56 26.69
C ASP A 30 26.80 -40.72 25.58
N GLY A 31 25.91 -41.34 24.78
CA GLY A 31 24.86 -40.62 24.06
C GLY A 31 25.03 -40.36 22.56
N ALA A 32 26.05 -40.92 21.90
CA ALA A 32 26.15 -40.83 20.44
C ALA A 32 25.33 -41.96 19.77
N LEU A 33 24.24 -41.60 19.08
CA LEU A 33 23.48 -42.55 18.26
C LEU A 33 24.41 -43.29 17.30
N THR A 34 24.30 -44.62 17.27
CA THR A 34 25.00 -45.46 16.29
C THR A 34 24.56 -45.10 14.87
N ASN A 35 25.37 -45.41 13.86
CA ASN A 35 25.01 -45.09 12.46
C ASN A 35 23.69 -45.73 12.03
N ALA A 36 23.41 -46.95 12.47
CA ALA A 36 22.14 -47.62 12.22
C ALA A 36 20.96 -46.86 12.86
N GLN A 37 21.10 -46.40 14.09
CA GLN A 37 20.07 -45.60 14.77
C GLN A 37 19.88 -44.22 14.12
N ARG A 38 20.97 -43.59 13.65
CA ARG A 38 20.87 -42.35 12.85
C ARG A 38 20.11 -42.55 11.55
N GLN A 39 20.36 -43.64 10.84
CA GLN A 39 19.65 -43.98 9.61
C GLN A 39 18.18 -44.33 9.88
N ALA A 40 17.88 -45.04 10.98
CA ALA A 40 16.50 -45.31 11.40
C ALA A 40 15.74 -44.01 11.70
N ALA A 41 16.32 -43.12 12.53
CA ALA A 41 15.72 -41.83 12.85
C ALA A 41 15.54 -40.94 11.61
N TYR A 42 16.48 -40.98 10.65
CA TYR A 42 16.34 -40.27 9.37
C TYR A 42 15.17 -40.82 8.53
N ARG A 43 15.03 -42.15 8.45
CA ARG A 43 13.91 -42.80 7.74
C ARG A 43 12.57 -42.49 8.38
N GLU A 44 12.49 -42.48 9.72
CA GLU A 44 11.27 -42.09 10.43
C GLU A 44 10.90 -40.62 10.20
N ARG A 45 11.86 -39.70 10.25
CA ARG A 45 11.63 -38.29 9.91
C ARG A 45 11.14 -38.12 8.47
N ARG A 46 11.70 -38.87 7.52
CA ARG A 46 11.30 -38.87 6.11
C ARG A 46 9.90 -39.46 5.89
N LYS A 47 9.51 -40.49 6.66
CA LYS A 47 8.15 -41.04 6.63
C LYS A 47 7.14 -40.05 7.23
N ALA A 48 7.48 -39.41 8.34
CA ALA A 48 6.64 -38.41 9.00
C ALA A 48 6.50 -37.11 8.20
N SER A 49 7.53 -36.72 7.43
CA SER A 49 7.49 -35.58 6.50
C SER A 49 6.92 -35.94 5.12
N GLY A 50 6.48 -37.18 4.93
CA GLY A 50 5.95 -37.68 3.68
C GLY A 50 4.53 -37.15 3.45
N ASN A 51 4.39 -35.86 3.18
CA ASN A 51 3.23 -35.40 2.43
C ASN A 51 3.31 -36.10 1.07
N PRO A 52 2.39 -37.01 0.72
CA PRO A 52 2.36 -37.54 -0.63
C PRO A 52 2.07 -36.34 -1.54
N VAL A 53 3.03 -35.97 -2.38
CA VAL A 53 2.77 -35.05 -3.48
C VAL A 53 1.87 -35.83 -4.45
N THR A 54 0.57 -35.73 -4.23
CA THR A 54 -0.41 -36.20 -5.20
C THR A 54 -0.41 -35.18 -6.32
N VAL A 55 0.12 -35.57 -7.47
CA VAL A 55 -0.17 -34.87 -8.72
C VAL A 55 -1.64 -35.17 -8.99
N THR A 56 -2.54 -34.28 -8.56
CA THR A 56 -3.89 -34.25 -9.11
C THR A 56 -3.72 -34.04 -10.60
N LYS A 57 -3.99 -35.09 -11.40
CA LYS A 57 -4.24 -34.90 -12.82
C LYS A 57 -5.38 -33.90 -12.90
N ASN A 58 -5.09 -32.68 -13.36
CA ASN A 58 -6.12 -31.76 -13.80
C ASN A 58 -6.89 -32.52 -14.87
N ILE A 59 -8.07 -33.02 -14.51
CA ILE A 59 -9.01 -33.56 -15.47
C ILE A 59 -9.23 -32.40 -16.44
N PRO A 60 -8.90 -32.54 -17.73
CA PRO A 60 -9.18 -31.48 -18.67
C PRO A 60 -10.66 -31.14 -18.52
N PRO A 61 -11.05 -29.85 -18.41
CA PRO A 61 -12.45 -29.49 -18.47
C PRO A 61 -13.07 -30.22 -19.67
N ALA A 62 -14.31 -30.69 -19.55
CA ALA A 62 -15.06 -31.18 -20.70
C ALA A 62 -14.81 -30.21 -21.86
N VAL A 63 -14.47 -30.71 -23.05
CA VAL A 63 -13.97 -29.90 -24.19
C VAL A 63 -14.84 -28.63 -24.38
N ASP A 64 -16.14 -28.78 -24.18
CA ASP A 64 -17.15 -27.72 -24.19
C ASP A 64 -16.85 -26.55 -23.22
N ALA A 65 -16.40 -26.82 -21.99
CA ALA A 65 -16.07 -25.79 -21.00
C ALA A 65 -14.75 -25.06 -21.30
N TYR A 66 -13.82 -25.67 -22.07
CA TYR A 66 -12.65 -24.95 -22.56
C TYR A 66 -13.04 -24.00 -23.70
N ASP A 67 -13.85 -24.48 -24.63
CA ASP A 67 -14.33 -23.69 -25.76
C ASP A 67 -15.19 -22.49 -25.29
N GLU A 68 -16.05 -22.68 -24.28
CA GLU A 68 -16.79 -21.60 -23.63
C GLU A 68 -15.87 -20.52 -23.03
N LEU A 69 -14.78 -20.93 -22.35
CA LEU A 69 -13.80 -20.00 -21.78
C LEU A 69 -13.03 -19.24 -22.86
N VAL A 70 -12.71 -19.89 -23.98
CA VAL A 70 -12.04 -19.24 -25.12
C VAL A 70 -12.96 -18.17 -25.72
N MET A 71 -14.23 -18.50 -25.96
CA MET A 71 -15.22 -17.56 -26.49
C MET A 71 -15.42 -16.35 -25.57
N GLU A 72 -15.51 -16.57 -24.26
CA GLU A 72 -15.65 -15.47 -23.31
C GLU A 72 -14.37 -14.61 -23.24
N ASN A 73 -13.19 -15.22 -23.40
CA ASN A 73 -11.95 -14.45 -23.44
C ASN A 73 -11.85 -13.56 -24.69
N GLU A 74 -12.27 -14.08 -25.83
CA GLU A 74 -12.33 -13.31 -27.08
C GLU A 74 -13.32 -12.14 -26.96
N ARG A 75 -14.51 -12.41 -26.43
CA ARG A 75 -15.50 -11.37 -26.13
C ARG A 75 -14.95 -10.27 -25.21
N LEU A 76 -14.32 -10.65 -24.08
CA LEU A 76 -13.74 -9.68 -23.14
C LEU A 76 -12.60 -8.86 -23.78
N ARG A 77 -11.83 -9.46 -24.69
CA ARG A 77 -10.79 -8.73 -25.45
C ARG A 77 -11.40 -7.71 -26.40
N GLU A 78 -12.49 -8.06 -27.06
CA GLU A 78 -13.24 -7.14 -27.93
C GLU A 78 -13.86 -5.98 -27.14
N GLU A 79 -14.49 -6.28 -25.99
CA GLU A 79 -15.04 -5.27 -25.09
C GLU A 79 -13.94 -4.32 -24.58
N LEU A 80 -12.78 -4.85 -24.17
CA LEU A 80 -11.63 -4.03 -23.78
C LEU A 80 -11.10 -3.18 -24.93
N ALA A 81 -11.04 -3.73 -26.15
CA ALA A 81 -10.61 -2.97 -27.33
C ALA A 81 -11.58 -1.85 -27.69
N GLN A 82 -12.88 -2.07 -27.51
CA GLN A 82 -13.93 -1.07 -27.71
C GLN A 82 -13.83 0.04 -26.65
N LEU A 83 -13.74 -0.32 -25.36
CA LEU A 83 -13.60 0.64 -24.27
C LEU A 83 -12.34 1.49 -24.40
N ARG A 84 -11.22 0.91 -24.85
CA ARG A 84 -9.99 1.68 -25.14
C ARG A 84 -10.19 2.68 -26.27
N ARG A 85 -10.87 2.29 -27.35
CA ARG A 85 -11.21 3.20 -28.46
C ARG A 85 -12.14 4.32 -28.03
N ASP A 86 -13.15 4.02 -27.21
CA ASP A 86 -14.10 5.01 -26.69
C ASP A 86 -13.43 5.99 -25.72
N LEU A 87 -12.52 5.49 -24.88
CA LEU A 87 -11.72 6.32 -23.98
C LEU A 87 -10.76 7.21 -24.77
N GLU A 88 -10.13 6.71 -25.82
CA GLU A 88 -9.26 7.51 -26.68
C GLU A 88 -10.06 8.56 -27.47
N ALA A 89 -11.24 8.21 -27.99
CA ALA A 89 -12.14 9.16 -28.64
C ALA A 89 -12.60 10.25 -27.67
N SER A 90 -12.87 9.90 -26.41
CA SER A 90 -13.24 10.83 -25.35
C SER A 90 -12.08 11.76 -24.98
N LYS A 91 -10.86 11.22 -24.88
CA LYS A 91 -9.64 12.02 -24.67
C LYS A 91 -9.39 13.00 -25.81
N ARG A 92 -9.56 12.56 -27.05
CA ARG A 92 -9.44 13.45 -28.23
C ARG A 92 -10.48 14.57 -28.22
N LYS A 93 -11.72 14.27 -27.81
CA LYS A 93 -12.78 15.30 -27.60
C LYS A 93 -12.50 16.24 -26.42
N ALA A 94 -11.75 15.79 -25.41
CA ALA A 94 -11.35 16.61 -24.27
C ALA A 94 -10.14 17.53 -24.59
N ILE A 95 -9.25 17.08 -25.48
CA ILE A 95 -8.07 17.83 -25.94
C ILE A 95 -8.41 18.82 -27.08
N ASP A 96 -9.68 18.92 -27.49
CA ASP A 96 -10.09 19.91 -28.50
C ASP A 96 -9.75 21.34 -28.01
N PRO A 97 -8.76 22.03 -28.62
CA PRO A 97 -8.31 23.34 -28.18
C PRO A 97 -9.41 24.38 -28.28
N GLN A 98 -10.42 24.15 -29.15
CA GLN A 98 -11.60 24.99 -29.26
C GLN A 98 -12.44 24.91 -27.98
N ARG A 99 -12.58 23.71 -27.41
CA ARG A 99 -13.30 23.48 -26.14
C ARG A 99 -12.51 24.01 -24.95
N SER A 100 -11.19 23.84 -24.93
CA SER A 100 -10.33 24.45 -23.91
C SER A 100 -10.40 25.98 -23.96
N ARG A 101 -10.41 26.58 -25.15
CA ARG A 101 -10.56 28.02 -25.33
C ARG A 101 -11.96 28.50 -24.90
N ALA A 102 -13.01 27.77 -25.23
CA ALA A 102 -14.36 28.07 -24.77
C ALA A 102 -14.50 27.94 -23.24
N SER A 103 -13.87 26.93 -22.63
CA SER A 103 -13.80 26.75 -21.17
C SER A 103 -13.10 27.94 -20.51
N VAL A 104 -11.92 28.31 -21.01
CA VAL A 104 -11.15 29.45 -20.48
C VAL A 104 -11.93 30.76 -20.65
N VAL A 105 -12.63 30.97 -21.77
CA VAL A 105 -13.48 32.17 -21.94
C VAL A 105 -14.66 32.16 -20.96
N HIS A 106 -15.28 31.00 -20.73
CA HIS A 106 -16.36 30.86 -19.75
C HIS A 106 -15.88 31.08 -18.31
N GLU A 107 -14.72 30.56 -17.96
CA GLU A 107 -14.07 30.75 -16.66
C GLU A 107 -13.72 32.23 -16.43
N VAL A 108 -13.16 32.91 -17.44
CA VAL A 108 -12.85 34.35 -17.36
C VAL A 108 -14.11 35.19 -17.21
N ASP A 109 -15.18 34.87 -17.94
CA ASP A 109 -16.46 35.57 -17.82
C ASP A 109 -17.11 35.32 -16.44
N TRP A 110 -16.97 34.10 -15.91
CA TRP A 110 -17.43 33.76 -14.57
C TRP A 110 -16.70 34.57 -13.50
N VAL A 111 -15.36 34.63 -13.52
CA VAL A 111 -14.56 35.43 -12.56
C VAL A 111 -15.00 36.90 -12.59
N ARG A 112 -15.14 37.47 -13.79
CA ARG A 112 -15.55 38.88 -13.95
C ARG A 112 -16.97 39.13 -13.44
N ARG A 113 -17.88 38.18 -13.64
CA ARG A 113 -19.25 38.22 -13.12
C ARG A 113 -19.28 38.15 -11.60
N VAL A 114 -18.57 37.19 -11.03
CA VAL A 114 -18.49 36.94 -9.58
C VAL A 114 -17.95 38.13 -8.81
N VAL A 115 -16.87 38.75 -9.30
CA VAL A 115 -16.30 39.95 -8.67
C VAL A 115 -17.30 41.11 -8.63
N ARG A 116 -18.27 41.17 -9.55
CA ARG A 116 -19.29 42.22 -9.55
C ARG A 116 -20.50 41.91 -8.67
N LEU A 117 -20.70 40.64 -8.31
CA LEU A 117 -21.80 40.25 -7.43
C LEU A 117 -21.55 40.74 -6.00
N PRO A 118 -22.59 41.27 -5.32
CA PRO A 118 -22.48 41.64 -3.92
C PRO A 118 -22.33 40.39 -3.06
N ILE A 119 -21.59 40.51 -1.96
CA ILE A 119 -21.54 39.49 -0.91
C ILE A 119 -22.75 39.71 0.00
N HIS A 120 -23.38 38.63 0.43
CA HIS A 120 -24.45 38.71 1.42
C HIS A 120 -23.85 38.96 2.81
N ALA A 121 -24.29 40.03 3.47
CA ALA A 121 -23.85 40.32 4.83
C ALA A 121 -24.38 39.25 5.78
N SER A 122 -23.55 38.27 6.10
CA SER A 122 -23.82 37.32 7.18
C SER A 122 -23.30 37.89 8.49
N LYS A 123 -24.13 37.79 9.54
CA LYS A 123 -23.77 38.21 10.90
C LYS A 123 -22.85 37.21 11.60
N ASP A 124 -22.60 36.07 10.98
CA ASP A 124 -21.92 34.93 11.59
C ASP A 124 -20.42 34.89 11.30
N TYR A 125 -19.92 35.75 10.40
CA TYR A 125 -18.51 35.79 10.03
C TYR A 125 -17.82 37.08 10.49
N GLU A 126 -16.86 36.95 11.39
CA GLU A 126 -15.99 38.05 11.81
C GLU A 126 -14.90 38.35 10.76
N ARG A 127 -14.58 39.64 10.56
CA ARG A 127 -13.48 40.04 9.68
C ARG A 127 -12.13 39.60 10.28
N ARG A 128 -11.40 38.76 9.54
CA ARG A 128 -10.01 38.37 9.86
C ARG A 128 -9.04 38.97 8.86
N ARG A 129 -7.84 39.34 9.34
CA ARG A 129 -6.76 39.82 8.47
C ARG A 129 -5.88 38.65 8.04
N PHE A 130 -5.62 38.57 6.75
CA PHE A 130 -4.70 37.60 6.16
C PHE A 130 -3.67 38.33 5.29
N SER A 131 -2.41 37.90 5.37
CA SER A 131 -1.35 38.28 4.44
C SER A 131 -0.88 37.02 3.71
N PHE A 132 -0.69 37.15 2.40
CA PHE A 132 -0.23 36.07 1.54
C PHE A 132 0.67 36.64 0.45
N THR A 133 1.54 35.79 -0.08
CA THR A 133 2.38 36.11 -1.23
C THR A 133 1.75 35.53 -2.48
N VAL A 134 1.83 36.27 -3.58
CA VAL A 134 1.43 35.82 -4.91
C VAL A 134 2.55 36.09 -5.89
N ASP A 135 2.53 35.36 -6.99
CA ASP A 135 3.42 35.66 -8.09
C ASP A 135 3.08 37.03 -8.73
N GLN A 136 4.04 37.56 -9.48
CA GLN A 136 3.88 38.89 -10.10
C GLN A 136 2.71 38.91 -11.10
N ARG A 137 2.45 37.78 -11.77
CA ARG A 137 1.35 37.64 -12.72
C ARG A 137 -0.01 37.76 -12.04
N ALA A 138 -0.24 37.04 -10.94
CA ALA A 138 -1.49 37.14 -10.19
C ALA A 138 -1.66 38.53 -9.57
N HIS A 139 -0.58 39.16 -9.10
CA HIS A 139 -0.64 40.54 -8.62
C HIS A 139 -1.18 41.49 -9.71
N PHE A 140 -0.64 41.45 -10.93
CA PHE A 140 -1.15 42.26 -12.04
C PHE A 140 -2.56 41.86 -12.49
N ALA A 141 -2.94 40.59 -12.37
CA ALA A 141 -4.31 40.15 -12.68
C ALA A 141 -5.32 40.76 -11.70
N LEU A 142 -4.99 40.80 -10.40
CA LEU A 142 -5.80 41.46 -9.38
C LEU A 142 -5.92 42.96 -9.63
N ASP A 143 -4.85 43.64 -10.03
CA ASP A 143 -4.89 45.06 -10.44
C ASP A 143 -5.91 45.29 -11.56
N ARG A 144 -5.87 44.47 -12.62
CA ARG A 144 -6.78 44.61 -13.76
C ARG A 144 -8.23 44.34 -13.37
N LEU A 145 -8.48 43.32 -12.54
CA LEU A 145 -9.81 42.99 -12.06
C LEU A 145 -10.38 44.09 -11.16
N ALA A 146 -9.56 44.66 -10.27
CA ALA A 146 -9.94 45.79 -9.43
C ALA A 146 -10.35 47.00 -10.25
N VAL A 147 -9.56 47.37 -11.26
CA VAL A 147 -9.88 48.46 -12.19
C VAL A 147 -11.15 48.17 -12.99
N ASP A 148 -11.29 46.95 -13.51
CA ASP A 148 -12.44 46.55 -14.33
C ASP A 148 -13.77 46.47 -13.55
N ALA A 149 -13.71 46.15 -12.26
CA ALA A 149 -14.87 46.09 -11.39
C ALA A 149 -15.13 47.42 -10.66
N GLY A 150 -14.18 48.36 -10.65
CA GLY A 150 -14.26 49.59 -9.87
C GLY A 150 -14.18 49.37 -8.36
N LEU A 151 -13.43 48.35 -7.92
CA LEU A 151 -13.33 47.91 -6.53
C LEU A 151 -11.90 47.99 -6.02
N SER A 152 -11.72 47.97 -4.70
CA SER A 152 -10.41 47.78 -4.11
C SER A 152 -9.92 46.33 -4.30
N LYS A 153 -8.59 46.12 -4.32
CA LYS A 153 -8.01 44.76 -4.39
C LYS A 153 -8.51 43.86 -3.25
N ALA A 154 -8.67 44.43 -2.05
CA ALA A 154 -9.15 43.70 -0.89
C ALA A 154 -10.58 43.19 -1.12
N GLU A 155 -11.47 44.02 -1.66
CA GLU A 155 -12.84 43.62 -2.01
C GLU A 155 -12.88 42.59 -3.13
N VAL A 156 -12.01 42.69 -4.14
CA VAL A 156 -11.90 41.66 -5.19
C VAL A 156 -11.56 40.31 -4.59
N VAL A 157 -10.54 40.25 -3.72
CA VAL A 157 -10.14 39.02 -3.05
C VAL A 157 -11.26 38.50 -2.12
N GLU A 158 -11.91 39.39 -1.37
CA GLU A 158 -13.03 39.04 -0.50
C GLU A 158 -14.19 38.40 -1.29
N ARG A 159 -14.56 38.99 -2.43
CA ARG A 159 -15.62 38.46 -3.31
C ARG A 159 -15.23 37.14 -3.97
N LEU A 160 -14.01 37.02 -4.46
CA LEU A 160 -13.52 35.78 -5.05
C LEU A 160 -13.52 34.65 -4.02
N ALA A 161 -13.07 34.93 -2.79
CA ALA A 161 -13.06 33.95 -1.72
C ALA A 161 -14.47 33.54 -1.32
N TYR A 162 -15.38 34.50 -1.13
CA TYR A 162 -16.77 34.22 -0.76
C TYR A 162 -17.48 33.32 -1.78
N TRP A 163 -17.43 33.67 -3.06
CA TRP A 163 -18.13 32.88 -4.09
C TRP A 163 -17.45 31.54 -4.40
N ALA A 164 -16.13 31.44 -4.20
CA ALA A 164 -15.45 30.15 -4.23
C ALA A 164 -15.93 29.23 -3.10
N ASP A 165 -16.11 29.78 -1.88
CA ASP A 165 -16.65 29.05 -0.74
C ASP A 165 -18.12 28.64 -0.96
N GLU A 166 -18.98 29.55 -1.43
CA GLU A 166 -20.38 29.24 -1.77
C GLU A 166 -20.49 28.14 -2.83
N LEU A 167 -19.66 28.17 -3.88
CA LEU A 167 -19.63 27.09 -4.87
C LEU A 167 -19.17 25.76 -4.27
N MET A 168 -18.17 25.80 -3.39
CA MET A 168 -17.70 24.60 -2.70
C MET A 168 -18.78 24.04 -1.79
N LEU A 169 -19.43 24.87 -0.97
CA LEU A 169 -20.53 24.46 -0.09
C LEU A 169 -21.72 23.91 -0.90
N GLY A 170 -22.08 24.56 -2.00
CA GLY A 170 -23.13 24.08 -2.91
C GLY A 170 -22.80 22.73 -3.57
N ALA A 171 -21.52 22.45 -3.86
CA ALA A 171 -21.12 21.15 -4.40
C ALA A 171 -21.31 20.00 -3.40
N PHE A 172 -21.33 20.30 -2.10
CA PHE A 172 -21.53 19.34 -1.01
C PHE A 172 -22.87 19.53 -0.30
N GLU A 173 -23.88 20.11 -0.96
CA GLU A 173 -25.13 20.69 -0.39
C GLU A 173 -25.75 19.95 0.82
N TYR A 174 -25.55 18.63 0.95
CA TYR A 174 -25.89 17.82 2.15
C TYR A 174 -24.89 16.70 2.52
N ASP A 175 -23.67 16.68 1.96
CA ASP A 175 -22.65 15.66 2.21
C ASP A 175 -21.52 16.19 3.11
N THR A 176 -21.86 16.41 4.39
CA THR A 176 -20.91 16.84 5.41
C THR A 176 -19.73 15.87 5.56
N ASP A 177 -19.98 14.57 5.38
CA ASP A 177 -18.95 13.52 5.46
C ASP A 177 -18.02 13.55 4.25
N GLY A 178 -18.54 13.83 3.05
CA GLY A 178 -17.76 14.11 1.84
C GLY A 178 -16.89 15.35 1.99
N PHE A 179 -17.45 16.42 2.54
CA PHE A 179 -16.70 17.66 2.81
C PHE A 179 -15.56 17.44 3.82
N ASN A 180 -15.81 16.73 4.93
CA ASN A 180 -14.78 16.41 5.91
C ASN A 180 -13.66 15.54 5.31
N ARG A 181 -14.00 14.53 4.52
CA ARG A 181 -13.01 13.71 3.79
C ARG A 181 -12.19 14.54 2.82
N TYR A 182 -12.78 15.52 2.15
CA TYR A 182 -12.06 16.44 1.26
C TYR A 182 -11.04 17.29 2.02
N LEU A 183 -11.43 17.85 3.18
CA LEU A 183 -10.53 18.63 4.04
C LEU A 183 -9.38 17.78 4.59
N ASP A 184 -9.66 16.55 5.02
CA ASP A 184 -8.65 15.66 5.58
C ASP A 184 -7.65 15.16 4.53
N ARG A 185 -8.09 14.97 3.28
CA ARG A 185 -7.19 14.65 2.17
C ARG A 185 -6.13 15.74 1.98
N GLY A 186 -6.52 17.01 1.99
CA GLY A 186 -5.59 18.13 1.81
C GLY A 186 -4.61 18.32 2.98
N ARG A 187 -4.93 17.79 4.18
CA ARG A 187 -4.05 17.86 5.35
C ARG A 187 -2.99 16.75 5.39
N ASN A 188 -3.31 15.59 4.82
CA ASN A 188 -2.45 14.40 4.86
C ASN A 188 -1.46 14.32 3.68
N GLU A 189 -1.52 15.22 2.70
CA GLU A 189 -0.60 15.30 1.55
C GLU A 189 0.66 16.19 1.83
N LYS A 190 1.08 16.34 3.09
CA LYS A 190 2.30 17.10 3.47
C LYS A 190 3.48 16.20 3.84
#